data_AF-A0A7S1QX71-F1
#
_entry.id   AF-A0A7S1QX71-F1
#
_cell.length_a   1.000
_cell.length_b   1.000
_cell.length_c   1.000
_cell.angle_alpha   90.00
_cell.angle_beta   90.00
_cell.angle_gamma   90.00
#
_symmetry.space_group_name_H-M   'P 1'
#
loop_
_entity.id
_entity.type
_entity.pdbx_description
1 polymer ?
#
loop_
_entity_poly.entity_id
_entity_poly.type
_entity_poly.pdbx_seq_one_letter_code
_entity_poly.pdbx_strand_id
1 'polypeptide(L)'
;ATGAVAESEAEVVAGPGGREATGEEAEGNGELAFVALADSLAPRCLDLDAEESQESGPECTLELRRERAALLEELCRLKAKFELTLEIFRSILHLDVGATWADIIERCEALAQSGGTDSACSTPLPLIATDADLERERLEENLEAQAAYNIRLRQLLEKQQVLLDMSAQLPQQNVDARAECEMLMHKLQGHQEEMSQQDAVVRQQAEQIAILEAALGEERRQLLADRKLRETEGNRLRADSERKRAEVRELVETLAVREDLVERLRGQLSGHEAAERRKRMYHASRSSSGVGEDAVSDYNSSVGSGRTSAVTSARGPARTASEQDGPSAAVPKPERPLEDMGRDERDAFLSQFPMSSRTERHLRNRLDDRRRRPGVGT
;
A
#
# COMPACT_ATOMS: atom_id res chain seq x y z
N ALA A 1 8.15 26.14 -37.03
CA ALA A 1 6.82 25.84 -37.59
C ALA A 1 6.06 25.06 -36.53
N THR A 2 5.63 25.76 -35.47
CA THR A 2 4.25 26.22 -35.24
C THR A 2 3.32 25.06 -34.86
N GLY A 3 3.32 24.75 -33.56
CA GLY A 3 2.21 24.12 -32.87
C GLY A 3 1.76 25.08 -31.77
N ALA A 4 0.60 25.68 -31.99
CA ALA A 4 -0.09 26.57 -31.06
C ALA A 4 -0.87 25.73 -30.05
N VAL A 5 -0.83 26.11 -28.77
CA VAL A 5 -1.89 25.78 -27.81
C VAL A 5 -2.19 27.05 -27.03
N ALA A 6 -3.36 27.61 -27.33
CA ALA A 6 -4.04 28.62 -26.55
C ALA A 6 -5.15 27.89 -25.79
N GLU A 7 -5.17 27.98 -24.47
CA GLU A 7 -6.36 27.72 -23.66
C GLU A 7 -6.46 28.81 -22.59
N SER A 8 -7.33 29.75 -22.91
CA SER A 8 -8.24 30.50 -22.05
C SER A 8 -9.18 29.51 -21.30
N GLU A 9 -9.93 29.76 -20.23
CA GLU A 9 -10.64 30.93 -19.72
C GLU A 9 -10.86 30.78 -18.21
N ALA A 10 -11.11 31.91 -17.56
CA ALA A 10 -11.61 32.01 -16.21
C ALA A 10 -13.09 31.60 -16.15
N GLU A 11 -13.46 30.73 -15.21
CA GLU A 11 -14.87 30.47 -14.86
C GLU A 11 -15.13 30.92 -13.43
N VAL A 12 -15.58 32.17 -13.31
CA VAL A 12 -16.22 32.74 -12.13
C VAL A 12 -17.65 32.21 -12.10
N VAL A 13 -17.92 31.21 -11.26
CA VAL A 13 -19.29 30.78 -10.97
C VAL A 13 -19.82 31.61 -9.80
N ALA A 14 -20.44 32.73 -10.16
CA ALA A 14 -21.40 33.43 -9.32
C ALA A 14 -22.81 33.05 -9.77
N GLY A 15 -23.67 32.66 -8.82
CA GLY A 15 -25.09 32.43 -9.03
C GLY A 15 -25.81 32.09 -7.72
N PRO A 16 -27.13 32.24 -7.64
CA PRO A 16 -27.79 33.55 -7.51
C PRO A 16 -28.64 33.65 -6.23
N GLY A 17 -29.07 34.88 -5.93
CA GLY A 17 -30.01 35.15 -4.84
C GLY A 17 -31.39 34.55 -5.06
N GLY A 18 -31.99 34.08 -3.95
CA GLY A 18 -33.40 33.79 -3.80
C GLY A 18 -33.97 34.64 -2.68
N ARG A 19 -34.77 35.64 -3.04
CA ARG A 19 -35.78 36.26 -2.17
C ARG A 19 -36.89 35.25 -1.94
N GLU A 20 -37.43 35.19 -0.72
CA GLU A 20 -38.89 35.17 -0.53
C GLU A 20 -39.23 35.51 0.91
N ALA A 21 -40.25 36.35 1.04
CA ALA A 21 -40.79 36.91 2.27
C ALA A 21 -42.27 36.53 2.31
N THR A 22 -42.71 35.92 3.41
CA THR A 22 -44.10 35.79 3.91
C THR A 22 -43.95 35.38 5.37
N GLY A 23 -44.50 36.02 6.41
CA GLY A 23 -45.74 36.78 6.48
C GLY A 23 -46.91 35.82 6.74
N GLU A 24 -47.17 35.47 8.00
CA GLU A 24 -48.44 34.92 8.55
C GLU A 24 -48.29 34.91 10.08
N GLU A 25 -48.89 35.87 10.81
CA GLU A 25 -50.23 35.77 11.44
C GLU A 25 -50.27 34.62 12.46
N ALA A 26 -50.10 34.87 13.77
CA ALA A 26 -51.09 35.43 14.69
C ALA A 26 -52.51 34.86 14.46
N GLU A 27 -52.85 33.76 15.13
CA GLU A 27 -54.11 33.55 15.86
C GLU A 27 -54.22 32.10 16.36
N GLY A 28 -54.48 31.94 17.66
CA GLY A 28 -54.61 30.63 18.29
C GLY A 28 -54.69 30.67 19.80
N ASN A 29 -55.24 31.76 20.36
CA ASN A 29 -55.75 31.77 21.73
C ASN A 29 -57.05 30.97 21.74
N GLY A 30 -57.09 29.84 22.45
CA GLY A 30 -58.36 29.15 22.60
C GLY A 30 -58.40 27.82 23.33
N GLU A 31 -57.42 27.42 24.15
CA GLU A 31 -57.56 26.15 24.89
C GLU A 31 -56.63 26.03 26.13
N LEU A 32 -56.62 27.05 26.99
CA LEU A 32 -55.86 27.01 28.27
C LEU A 32 -56.73 27.26 29.51
N ALA A 33 -58.04 27.07 29.44
CA ALA A 33 -58.92 27.25 30.59
C ALA A 33 -59.13 25.99 31.45
N PHE A 34 -58.67 24.81 31.03
CA PHE A 34 -58.87 23.56 31.80
C PHE A 34 -57.64 23.07 32.58
N VAL A 35 -56.46 23.67 32.35
CA VAL A 35 -55.22 23.32 33.09
C VAL A 35 -55.09 24.12 34.40
N ALA A 36 -55.81 25.23 34.54
CA ALA A 36 -55.68 26.13 35.70
C ALA A 36 -56.24 25.58 37.03
N LEU A 37 -56.96 24.46 37.05
CA LEU A 37 -57.41 23.82 38.30
C LEU A 37 -56.45 22.73 38.83
N ALA A 38 -55.56 22.20 38.00
CA ALA A 38 -54.57 21.20 38.44
C ALA A 38 -53.38 21.85 39.18
N ASP A 39 -53.02 23.10 38.81
CA ASP A 39 -51.96 23.87 39.47
C ASP A 39 -52.31 24.37 40.87
N SER A 40 -53.60 24.33 41.26
CA SER A 40 -54.04 24.72 42.61
C SER A 40 -53.77 23.66 43.68
N LEU A 41 -53.42 22.43 43.31
CA LEU A 41 -53.13 21.33 44.23
C LEU A 41 -51.69 20.82 44.14
N ALA A 42 -50.85 21.45 43.29
CA ALA A 42 -49.42 21.28 43.40
C ALA A 42 -49.01 21.78 44.80
N PRO A 43 -48.44 20.92 45.67
CA PRO A 43 -47.96 21.38 46.96
C PRO A 43 -46.92 22.45 46.64
N ARG A 44 -47.19 23.69 47.06
CA ARG A 44 -46.16 24.73 47.17
C ARG A 44 -45.07 24.09 48.02
N CYS A 45 -44.04 23.57 47.35
CA CYS A 45 -42.80 23.17 47.98
C CYS A 45 -42.33 24.43 48.68
N LEU A 46 -42.61 24.50 49.98
CA LEU A 46 -41.90 25.39 50.87
C LEU A 46 -40.44 25.00 50.65
N ASP A 47 -39.72 25.87 49.96
CA ASP A 47 -38.27 25.90 49.95
C ASP A 47 -37.87 26.12 51.41
N LEU A 48 -37.83 25.03 52.17
CA LEU A 48 -37.21 24.99 53.48
C LEU A 48 -35.73 25.09 53.18
N ASP A 49 -35.25 26.31 53.39
CA ASP A 49 -33.91 26.75 53.08
C ASP A 49 -32.85 25.75 53.54
N ALA A 50 -31.90 25.58 52.64
CA ALA A 50 -30.76 24.72 52.73
C ALA A 50 -29.76 25.25 53.77
N GLU A 51 -29.97 24.94 55.04
CA GLU A 51 -28.95 25.11 56.08
C GLU A 51 -29.06 23.91 57.04
N GLU A 52 -28.53 22.75 56.63
CA GLU A 52 -27.77 21.84 57.53
C GLU A 52 -27.43 20.50 56.84
N SER A 53 -26.23 20.01 57.19
CA SER A 53 -25.75 18.64 57.02
C SER A 53 -25.01 18.30 55.71
N GLN A 54 -23.83 18.90 55.62
CA GLN A 54 -22.73 18.56 54.72
C GLN A 54 -22.05 17.23 55.14
N GLU A 55 -22.76 16.10 55.11
CA GLU A 55 -22.10 14.79 55.32
C GLU A 55 -22.86 13.57 54.76
N SER A 56 -24.01 13.74 54.11
CA SER A 56 -24.64 12.66 53.34
C SER A 56 -24.30 12.83 51.85
N GLY A 57 -23.65 11.81 51.27
CA GLY A 57 -23.19 11.84 49.89
C GLY A 57 -24.32 12.16 48.88
N PRO A 58 -23.99 12.73 47.71
CA PRO A 58 -24.98 13.18 46.71
C PRO A 58 -25.96 12.09 46.27
N GLU A 59 -25.58 10.82 46.41
CA GLU A 59 -26.43 9.66 46.11
C GLU A 59 -27.61 9.50 47.08
N CYS A 60 -27.41 9.78 48.38
CA CYS A 60 -28.47 9.67 49.41
C CYS A 60 -29.62 10.66 49.14
N THR A 61 -29.30 11.86 48.64
CA THR A 61 -30.32 12.87 48.32
C THR A 61 -31.15 12.52 47.09
N LEU A 62 -30.60 11.74 46.14
CA LEU A 62 -31.33 11.30 44.96
C LEU A 62 -32.29 10.15 45.28
N GLU A 63 -31.89 9.22 46.15
CA GLU A 63 -32.76 8.13 46.61
C GLU A 63 -33.95 8.67 47.40
N LEU A 64 -33.72 9.56 48.37
CA LEU A 64 -34.80 10.23 49.12
C LEU A 64 -35.78 10.99 48.21
N ARG A 65 -35.28 11.63 47.15
CA ARG A 65 -36.15 12.31 46.17
C ARG A 65 -36.99 11.31 45.36
N ARG A 66 -36.42 10.18 44.96
CA ARG A 66 -37.15 9.10 44.27
C ARG A 66 -38.21 8.48 45.17
N GLU A 67 -37.87 8.18 46.42
CA GLU A 67 -38.83 7.63 47.40
C GLU A 67 -39.97 8.61 47.69
N ARG A 68 -39.66 9.89 47.89
CA ARG A 68 -40.68 10.94 48.06
C ARG A 68 -41.61 11.03 46.84
N ALA A 69 -41.06 10.97 45.63
CA ALA A 69 -41.86 10.99 44.40
C ALA A 69 -42.78 9.77 44.31
N ALA A 70 -42.28 8.57 44.62
CA ALA A 70 -43.06 7.34 44.64
C ALA A 70 -44.20 7.40 45.68
N LEU A 71 -43.91 7.87 46.90
CA LEU A 71 -44.93 8.02 47.95
C LEU A 71 -46.02 9.03 47.57
N LEU A 72 -45.66 10.13 46.91
CA LEU A 72 -46.64 11.10 46.41
C LEU A 72 -47.54 10.50 45.32
N GLU A 73 -46.97 9.69 44.43
CA GLU A 73 -47.73 8.96 43.42
C GLU A 73 -48.72 7.97 44.06
N GLU A 74 -48.28 7.22 45.07
CA GLU A 74 -49.15 6.30 45.82
C GLU A 74 -50.27 7.02 46.56
N LEU A 75 -49.98 8.16 47.18
CA LEU A 75 -50.98 9.00 47.88
C LEU A 75 -52.03 9.54 46.91
N CYS A 76 -51.61 10.04 45.75
CA CYS A 76 -52.50 10.49 44.69
C CYS A 76 -53.39 9.35 44.16
N ARG A 77 -52.83 8.15 44.00
CA ARG A 77 -53.58 6.96 43.60
C ARG A 77 -54.59 6.52 44.66
N LEU A 78 -54.22 6.57 45.94
CA LEU A 78 -55.12 6.26 47.05
C LEU A 78 -56.27 7.27 47.13
N LYS A 79 -55.96 8.56 46.99
CA LYS A 79 -56.97 9.63 46.95
C LYS A 79 -57.96 9.40 45.80
N ALA A 80 -57.48 9.11 44.60
CA ALA A 80 -58.35 8.83 43.45
C ALA A 80 -59.28 7.63 43.70
N LYS A 81 -58.77 6.54 44.32
CA LYS A 81 -59.59 5.39 44.71
C LYS A 81 -60.65 5.76 45.75
N PHE A 82 -60.28 6.58 46.74
CA PHE A 82 -61.21 7.02 47.78
C PHE A 82 -62.33 7.89 47.18
N GLU A 83 -62.00 8.87 46.35
CA GLU A 83 -62.98 9.71 45.64
C GLU A 83 -63.93 8.88 44.77
N LEU A 84 -63.39 7.91 44.01
CA LEU A 84 -64.21 6.98 43.22
C LEU A 84 -65.16 6.17 44.10
N THR A 85 -64.67 5.72 45.26
CA THR A 85 -65.49 4.96 46.22
C THR A 85 -66.62 5.83 46.79
N LEU A 86 -66.34 7.09 47.13
CA LEU A 86 -67.35 8.05 47.55
C LEU A 86 -68.41 8.25 46.46
N GLU A 87 -67.99 8.43 45.21
CA GLU A 87 -68.91 8.66 44.09
C GLU A 87 -69.83 7.45 43.84
N ILE A 88 -69.29 6.23 43.96
CA ILE A 88 -70.07 4.99 43.88
C ILE A 88 -71.12 4.97 45.01
N PHE A 89 -70.73 5.28 46.24
CA PHE A 89 -71.69 5.29 47.36
C PHE A 89 -72.74 6.40 47.22
N ARG A 90 -72.36 7.59 46.74
CA ARG A 90 -73.31 8.68 46.42
C ARG A 90 -74.32 8.22 45.38
N SER A 91 -73.85 7.57 44.31
CA SER A 91 -74.71 7.02 43.27
C SER A 91 -75.67 5.96 43.80
N ILE A 92 -75.17 4.96 44.55
CA ILE A 92 -76.00 3.88 45.11
C ILE A 92 -77.05 4.43 46.08
N LEU A 93 -76.66 5.36 46.95
CA LEU A 93 -77.52 5.94 47.98
C LEU A 93 -78.36 7.12 47.48
N HIS A 94 -78.18 7.52 46.21
CA HIS A 94 -78.83 8.67 45.58
C HIS A 94 -78.61 9.98 46.36
N LEU A 95 -77.36 10.19 46.81
CA LEU A 95 -76.92 11.39 47.52
C LEU A 95 -76.37 12.42 46.53
N ASP A 96 -76.48 13.70 46.88
CA ASP A 96 -75.93 14.79 46.07
C ASP A 96 -74.40 14.71 45.92
N VAL A 97 -73.87 15.31 44.85
CA VAL A 97 -72.42 15.35 44.55
C VAL A 97 -71.61 16.00 45.69
N GLY A 98 -72.24 16.86 46.51
CA GLY A 98 -71.63 17.49 47.67
C GLY A 98 -71.64 16.65 48.95
N ALA A 99 -72.24 15.45 48.95
CA ALA A 99 -72.37 14.61 50.13
C ALA A 99 -71.00 14.08 50.58
N THR A 100 -70.70 14.25 51.85
CA THR A 100 -69.45 13.81 52.48
C THR A 100 -69.54 12.33 52.90
N TRP A 101 -68.41 11.76 53.32
CA TRP A 101 -68.39 10.41 53.90
C TRP A 101 -69.30 10.26 55.13
N ALA A 102 -69.51 11.34 55.88
CA ALA A 102 -70.43 11.34 57.03
C ALA A 102 -71.89 11.13 56.58
N ASP A 103 -72.32 11.81 55.51
CA ASP A 103 -73.67 11.68 54.96
C ASP A 103 -73.93 10.26 54.41
N ILE A 104 -72.90 9.66 53.81
CA ILE A 104 -72.94 8.26 53.34
C ILE A 104 -73.14 7.29 54.52
N ILE A 105 -72.40 7.48 55.62
CA ILE A 105 -72.54 6.63 56.82
C ILE A 105 -73.91 6.84 57.45
N GLU A 106 -74.35 8.08 57.66
CA GLU A 106 -75.65 8.39 58.25
C GLU A 106 -76.80 7.78 57.44
N ARG A 107 -76.72 7.84 56.10
CA ARG A 107 -77.70 7.21 55.22
C ARG A 107 -77.67 5.68 55.31
N CYS A 108 -76.49 5.07 55.36
CA CYS A 108 -76.34 3.64 55.58
C CYS A 108 -76.92 3.19 56.94
N GLU A 109 -76.70 3.96 58.00
CA GLU A 109 -77.25 3.70 59.33
C GLU A 109 -78.78 3.85 59.34
N ALA A 110 -79.32 4.87 58.69
CA ALA A 110 -80.77 5.04 58.52
C ALA A 110 -81.41 3.88 57.73
N LEU A 111 -80.73 3.38 56.69
CA LEU A 111 -81.16 2.19 55.94
C LEU A 111 -81.09 0.93 56.82
N ALA A 112 -80.04 0.76 57.62
CA ALA A 112 -79.92 -0.37 58.54
C ALA A 112 -80.99 -0.35 59.64
N GLN A 113 -81.39 0.84 60.12
CA GLN A 113 -82.44 1.01 61.12
C GLN A 113 -83.86 0.84 60.54
N SER A 114 -84.07 1.20 59.28
CA SER A 114 -85.38 1.07 58.60
C SER A 114 -85.65 -0.33 58.03
N GLY A 115 -84.61 -1.14 57.78
CA GLY A 115 -84.73 -2.51 57.28
C GLY A 115 -85.27 -3.56 58.28
N GLY A 116 -85.58 -3.15 59.52
CA GLY A 116 -86.05 -4.06 60.58
C GLY A 116 -87.57 -4.28 60.63
N THR A 117 -88.36 -3.59 59.81
CA THR A 117 -89.83 -3.69 59.83
C THR A 117 -90.39 -3.96 58.45
N ASP A 118 -90.74 -5.22 58.20
CA ASP A 118 -91.79 -5.73 57.30
C ASP A 118 -92.28 -4.78 56.21
N SER A 119 -91.82 -4.95 54.97
CA SER A 119 -92.58 -4.49 53.81
C SER A 119 -92.34 -5.39 52.60
N ALA A 120 -93.16 -6.44 52.53
CA ALA A 120 -93.42 -7.16 51.30
C ALA A 120 -94.19 -6.23 50.34
N CYS A 121 -93.50 -5.66 49.35
CA CYS A 121 -94.17 -5.04 48.21
C CYS A 121 -93.44 -5.39 46.91
N SER A 122 -93.68 -6.63 46.48
CA SER A 122 -93.34 -7.15 45.17
C SER A 122 -94.33 -6.58 44.15
N THR A 123 -93.91 -5.59 43.36
CA THR A 123 -94.68 -5.15 42.18
C THR A 123 -93.79 -5.26 40.94
N PRO A 124 -94.03 -6.23 40.04
CA PRO A 124 -93.23 -6.38 38.83
C PRO A 124 -93.80 -5.48 37.72
N LEU A 125 -93.04 -4.46 37.30
CA LEU A 125 -93.35 -3.62 36.14
C LEU A 125 -92.63 -4.18 34.89
N PRO A 126 -93.35 -4.77 33.91
CA PRO A 126 -92.73 -5.43 32.75
C PRO A 126 -92.38 -4.49 31.58
N LEU A 127 -92.74 -3.19 31.65
CA LEU A 127 -92.59 -2.25 30.54
C LEU A 127 -91.29 -1.41 30.60
N ILE A 128 -90.59 -1.38 31.74
CA ILE A 128 -89.32 -0.66 31.92
C ILE A 128 -88.14 -1.53 31.45
N ALA A 129 -88.32 -2.85 31.38
CA ALA A 129 -87.27 -3.80 31.02
C ALA A 129 -86.77 -3.61 29.58
N THR A 130 -87.64 -3.29 28.62
CA THR A 130 -87.24 -3.16 27.20
C THR A 130 -86.44 -1.89 26.90
N ASP A 131 -86.74 -0.77 27.59
CA ASP A 131 -85.95 0.46 27.46
C ASP A 131 -84.57 0.30 28.13
N ALA A 132 -84.52 -0.41 29.26
CA ALA A 132 -83.26 -0.75 29.93
C ALA A 132 -82.37 -1.67 29.07
N ASP A 133 -82.96 -2.60 28.33
CA ASP A 133 -82.22 -3.49 27.42
C ASP A 133 -81.62 -2.72 26.22
N LEU A 134 -82.37 -1.79 25.61
CA LEU A 134 -81.87 -0.93 24.53
C LEU A 134 -80.80 0.05 25.01
N GLU A 135 -80.97 0.64 26.19
CA GLU A 135 -79.97 1.52 26.80
C GLU A 135 -78.69 0.74 27.12
N ARG A 136 -78.82 -0.50 27.58
CA ARG A 136 -77.70 -1.40 27.80
C ARG A 136 -76.96 -1.73 26.51
N GLU A 137 -77.65 -2.14 25.45
CA GLU A 137 -77.00 -2.40 24.14
C GLU A 137 -76.23 -1.17 23.64
N ARG A 138 -76.84 0.02 23.75
CA ARG A 138 -76.18 1.27 23.36
C ARG A 138 -74.93 1.58 24.20
N LEU A 139 -74.96 1.30 25.50
CA LEU A 139 -73.80 1.45 26.37
C LEU A 139 -72.71 0.43 26.04
N GLU A 140 -73.08 -0.81 25.70
CA GLU A 140 -72.15 -1.85 25.25
C GLU A 140 -71.47 -1.44 23.92
N GLU A 141 -72.21 -0.94 22.93
CA GLU A 141 -71.64 -0.40 21.67
C GLU A 141 -70.68 0.77 21.92
N ASN A 142 -71.04 1.69 22.83
CA ASN A 142 -70.16 2.82 23.18
C ASN A 142 -68.88 2.33 23.89
N LEU A 143 -68.98 1.34 24.78
CA LEU A 143 -67.82 0.74 25.44
C LEU A 143 -66.91 0.02 24.45
N GLU A 144 -67.47 -0.70 23.47
CA GLU A 144 -66.71 -1.35 22.40
C GLU A 144 -66.00 -0.33 21.50
N ALA A 145 -66.70 0.73 21.08
CA ALA A 145 -66.10 1.81 20.30
C ALA A 145 -64.97 2.52 21.06
N GLN A 146 -65.17 2.78 22.35
CA GLN A 146 -64.15 3.36 23.23
C GLN A 146 -62.97 2.42 23.44
N ALA A 147 -63.20 1.11 23.56
CA ALA A 147 -62.15 0.11 23.66
C ALA A 147 -61.31 0.04 22.37
N ALA A 148 -61.96 0.04 21.20
CA ALA A 148 -61.29 0.09 19.90
C ALA A 148 -60.45 1.37 19.74
N TYR A 149 -60.99 2.53 20.15
CA TYR A 149 -60.25 3.79 20.16
C TYR A 149 -59.01 3.74 21.06
N ASN A 150 -59.14 3.21 22.28
CA ASN A 150 -58.02 3.05 23.21
C ASN A 150 -56.93 2.13 22.65
N ILE A 151 -57.29 1.04 21.97
CA ILE A 151 -56.33 0.15 21.29
C ILE A 151 -55.56 0.92 20.23
N ARG A 152 -56.26 1.71 19.39
CA ARG A 152 -55.62 2.53 18.35
C ARG A 152 -54.67 3.57 18.94
N LEU A 153 -55.05 4.22 20.05
CA LEU A 153 -54.21 5.20 20.73
C LEU A 153 -52.92 4.55 21.27
N ARG A 154 -53.03 3.37 21.89
CA ARG A 154 -51.87 2.60 22.36
C ARG A 154 -50.92 2.23 21.22
N GLN A 155 -51.46 1.79 20.08
CA GLN A 155 -50.65 1.50 18.89
C GLN A 155 -49.95 2.75 18.34
N LEU A 156 -50.61 3.91 18.39
CA LEU A 156 -50.00 5.17 17.96
C LEU A 156 -48.86 5.58 18.89
N LEU A 157 -49.06 5.47 20.21
CA LEU A 157 -48.03 5.75 21.22
C LEU A 157 -46.85 4.79 21.08
N GLU A 158 -47.09 3.50 20.83
CA GLU A 158 -46.04 2.52 20.58
C GLU A 158 -45.20 2.89 19.34
N LYS A 159 -45.85 3.28 18.23
CA LYS A 159 -45.15 3.77 17.03
C LYS A 159 -44.35 5.04 17.31
N GLN A 160 -44.89 5.97 18.09
CA GLN A 160 -44.17 7.20 18.49
C GLN A 160 -42.95 6.87 19.36
N GLN A 161 -43.06 5.90 20.27
CA GLN A 161 -41.92 5.44 21.08
C GLN A 161 -40.81 4.85 20.21
N VAL A 162 -41.15 3.99 19.24
CA VAL A 162 -40.15 3.42 18.30
C VAL A 162 -39.45 4.50 17.49
N LEU A 163 -40.19 5.52 17.02
CA LEU A 163 -39.60 6.65 16.30
C LEU A 163 -38.67 7.48 17.20
N LEU A 164 -39.03 7.68 18.46
CA LEU A 164 -38.17 8.35 19.44
C LEU A 164 -36.90 7.54 19.71
N ASP A 165 -37.01 6.23 19.90
CA ASP A 165 -35.86 5.34 20.14
C ASP A 165 -34.90 5.34 18.93
N MET A 166 -35.45 5.30 17.71
CA MET A 166 -34.65 5.46 16.48
C MET A 166 -33.98 6.84 16.41
N SER A 167 -34.71 7.91 16.75
CA SER A 167 -34.14 9.27 16.75
C SER A 167 -33.02 9.45 17.78
N ALA A 168 -33.11 8.74 18.92
CA ALA A 168 -32.07 8.72 19.95
C ALA A 168 -30.81 7.95 19.51
N GLN A 169 -30.93 7.00 18.56
CA GLN A 169 -29.79 6.25 18.01
C GLN A 169 -29.04 7.02 16.89
N LEU A 170 -29.72 7.90 16.15
CA LEU A 170 -29.12 8.73 15.10
C LEU A 170 -27.89 9.55 15.53
N PRO A 171 -27.84 10.22 16.69
CA PRO A 171 -26.64 10.95 17.10
C PRO A 171 -25.44 10.02 17.32
N GLN A 172 -25.66 8.82 17.88
CA GLN A 172 -24.58 7.84 18.07
C GLN A 172 -24.04 7.36 16.72
N GLN A 173 -24.93 7.00 15.79
CA GLN A 173 -24.53 6.60 14.43
C GLN A 173 -23.75 7.71 13.71
N ASN A 174 -24.14 8.98 13.90
CA ASN A 174 -23.41 10.11 13.34
C ASN A 174 -22.02 10.31 13.98
N VAL A 175 -21.87 10.04 15.28
CA VAL A 175 -20.56 10.07 15.95
C VAL A 175 -19.66 8.97 15.41
N ASP A 176 -20.19 7.74 15.29
CA ASP A 176 -19.44 6.60 14.78
C ASP A 176 -19.00 6.82 13.32
N ALA A 177 -19.90 7.31 12.47
CA ALA A 177 -19.60 7.65 11.08
C ALA A 177 -18.55 8.77 10.96
N ARG A 178 -18.57 9.77 11.85
CA ARG A 178 -17.53 10.82 11.87
C ARG A 178 -16.18 10.25 12.27
N ALA A 179 -16.13 9.39 13.29
CA ALA A 179 -14.88 8.74 13.69
C ALA A 179 -14.30 7.86 12.57
N GLU A 180 -15.14 7.15 11.83
CA GLU A 180 -14.72 6.39 10.65
C GLU A 180 -14.16 7.29 9.54
N CYS A 181 -14.83 8.42 9.25
CA CYS A 181 -14.36 9.41 8.30
C CYS A 181 -12.99 10.00 8.71
N GLU A 182 -12.81 10.36 9.98
CA GLU A 182 -11.55 10.89 10.51
C GLU A 182 -10.42 9.86 10.40
N MET A 183 -10.68 8.60 10.74
CA MET A 183 -9.72 7.51 10.56
C MET A 183 -9.33 7.33 9.08
N LEU A 184 -10.29 7.38 8.16
CA LEU A 184 -10.03 7.27 6.73
C LEU A 184 -9.20 8.45 6.20
N MET A 185 -9.48 9.67 6.67
CA MET A 185 -8.67 10.84 6.33
C MET A 185 -7.22 10.69 6.82
N HIS A 186 -7.00 10.22 8.04
CA HIS A 186 -5.65 9.96 8.54
C HIS A 186 -4.92 8.88 7.75
N LYS A 187 -5.61 7.80 7.36
CA LYS A 187 -5.03 6.76 6.48
C LYS A 187 -4.66 7.31 5.11
N LEU A 188 -5.54 8.13 4.52
CA LEU A 188 -5.29 8.75 3.22
C LEU A 188 -4.11 9.74 3.29
N GLN A 189 -4.01 10.52 4.36
CA GLN A 189 -2.86 11.39 4.61
C GLN A 189 -1.56 10.57 4.77
N GLY A 190 -1.60 9.48 5.55
CA GLY A 190 -0.45 8.58 5.70
C GLY A 190 0.03 8.02 4.37
N HIS A 191 -0.89 7.51 3.53
CA HIS A 191 -0.55 7.04 2.19
C HIS A 191 -0.02 8.15 1.27
N GLN A 192 -0.53 9.37 1.39
CA GLN A 192 -0.01 10.51 0.63
C GLN A 192 1.43 10.85 1.04
N GLU A 193 1.74 10.80 2.34
CA GLU A 193 3.09 11.00 2.86
C GLU A 193 4.03 9.88 2.40
N GLU A 194 3.60 8.61 2.46
CA GLU A 194 4.35 7.46 1.94
C GLU A 194 4.65 7.60 0.44
N MET A 195 3.67 7.96 -0.37
CA MET A 195 3.85 8.22 -1.81
C MET A 195 4.84 9.35 -2.05
N SER A 196 4.77 10.44 -1.27
CA SER A 196 5.73 11.55 -1.40
C SER A 196 7.17 11.15 -1.05
N GLN A 197 7.34 10.24 -0.08
CA GLN A 197 8.64 9.69 0.30
C GLN A 197 9.17 8.77 -0.79
N GLN A 198 8.32 7.92 -1.38
CA GLN A 198 8.68 7.06 -2.51
C GLN A 198 9.12 7.90 -3.72
N ASP A 199 8.39 8.97 -4.05
CA ASP A 199 8.76 9.90 -5.11
C ASP A 199 10.12 10.56 -4.86
N ALA A 200 10.43 10.93 -3.61
CA ALA A 200 11.73 11.48 -3.25
C ALA A 200 12.87 10.47 -3.46
N VAL A 201 12.66 9.21 -3.10
CA VAL A 201 13.63 8.12 -3.33
C VAL A 201 13.83 7.88 -4.82
N VAL A 202 12.76 7.82 -5.61
CA VAL A 202 12.86 7.64 -7.07
C VAL A 202 13.61 8.80 -7.73
N ARG A 203 13.37 10.05 -7.30
CA ARG A 203 14.13 11.22 -7.77
C ARG A 203 15.62 11.09 -7.43
N GLN A 204 15.95 10.71 -6.19
CA GLN A 204 17.34 10.51 -5.78
C GLN A 204 18.02 9.41 -6.61
N GLN A 205 17.33 8.31 -6.89
CA GLN A 205 17.85 7.24 -7.75
C GLN A 205 18.06 7.72 -9.20
N ALA A 206 17.13 8.50 -9.75
CA ALA A 206 17.26 9.07 -11.08
C ALA A 206 18.48 10.02 -11.18
N GLU A 207 18.71 10.83 -10.14
CA GLU A 207 19.90 11.69 -10.05
C GLU A 207 21.19 10.88 -9.99
N GLN A 208 21.23 9.80 -9.19
CA GLN A 208 22.38 8.91 -9.13
C GLN A 208 22.68 8.22 -10.47
N ILE A 209 21.63 7.75 -11.17
CA ILE A 209 21.77 7.17 -12.51
C ILE A 209 22.35 8.21 -13.47
N ALA A 210 21.84 9.43 -13.48
CA ALA A 210 22.33 10.50 -14.35
C ALA A 210 23.82 10.81 -14.10
N ILE A 211 24.27 10.82 -12.84
CA ILE A 211 25.68 11.01 -12.48
C ILE A 211 26.55 9.87 -13.01
N LEU A 212 26.12 8.62 -12.84
CA LEU A 212 26.87 7.45 -13.32
C LEU A 212 26.92 7.39 -14.84
N GLU A 213 25.83 7.74 -15.53
CA GLU A 213 25.79 7.82 -17.00
C GLU A 213 26.73 8.91 -17.53
N ALA A 214 26.79 10.06 -16.87
CA ALA A 214 27.73 11.13 -17.22
C ALA A 214 29.19 10.69 -17.05
N ALA A 215 29.52 10.02 -15.93
CA ALA A 215 30.84 9.47 -15.66
C ALA A 215 31.26 8.39 -16.68
N LEU A 216 30.37 7.44 -16.97
CA LEU A 216 30.58 6.42 -18.01
C LEU A 216 30.75 7.07 -19.41
N GLY A 217 29.99 8.13 -19.69
CA GLY A 217 30.11 8.90 -20.92
C GLY A 217 31.47 9.59 -21.05
N GLU A 218 32.03 10.06 -19.95
CA GLU A 218 33.37 10.67 -19.91
C GLU A 218 34.49 9.63 -20.07
N GLU A 219 34.42 8.51 -19.35
CA GLU A 219 35.39 7.42 -19.48
C GLU A 219 35.42 6.87 -20.92
N ARG A 220 34.25 6.68 -21.54
CA ARG A 220 34.15 6.29 -22.95
C ARG A 220 34.82 7.30 -23.89
N ARG A 221 34.65 8.61 -23.65
CA ARG A 221 35.31 9.66 -24.42
C ARG A 221 36.83 9.60 -24.25
N GLN A 222 37.32 9.38 -23.03
CA GLN A 222 38.75 9.23 -22.73
C GLN A 222 39.35 8.01 -23.43
N LEU A 223 38.71 6.83 -23.31
CA LEU A 223 39.18 5.61 -23.99
C LEU A 223 39.22 5.73 -25.52
N LEU A 224 38.26 6.44 -26.11
CA LEU A 224 38.28 6.72 -27.55
C LEU A 224 39.41 7.68 -27.93
N ALA A 225 39.71 8.68 -27.11
CA ALA A 225 40.85 9.57 -27.33
C ALA A 225 42.18 8.81 -27.23
N ASP A 226 42.35 7.98 -26.20
CA ASP A 226 43.53 7.13 -26.02
C ASP A 226 43.72 6.14 -27.16
N ARG A 227 42.63 5.52 -27.63
CA ARG A 227 42.66 4.62 -28.79
C ARG A 227 43.17 5.36 -30.04
N LYS A 228 42.68 6.58 -30.30
CA LYS A 228 43.14 7.40 -31.43
C LYS A 228 44.61 7.78 -31.29
N LEU A 229 45.09 8.11 -30.09
CA LEU A 229 46.50 8.40 -29.85
C LEU A 229 47.39 7.18 -30.11
N ARG A 230 47.01 5.99 -29.62
CA ARG A 230 47.75 4.75 -29.90
C ARG A 230 47.73 4.39 -31.38
N GLU A 231 46.63 4.66 -32.08
CA GLU A 231 46.54 4.42 -33.52
C GLU A 231 47.47 5.35 -34.32
N THR A 232 47.53 6.63 -33.98
CA THR A 232 48.44 7.58 -34.63
C THR A 232 49.90 7.27 -34.33
N GLU A 233 50.23 6.90 -33.10
CA GLU A 233 51.57 6.42 -32.71
C GLU A 233 51.95 5.14 -33.47
N GLY A 234 51.04 4.17 -33.55
CA GLY A 234 51.24 2.94 -34.31
C GLY A 234 51.44 3.18 -35.81
N ASN A 235 50.69 4.12 -36.40
CA ASN A 235 50.89 4.56 -37.80
C ASN A 235 52.26 5.22 -37.99
N ARG A 236 52.69 6.06 -37.05
CA ARG A 236 54.02 6.71 -37.07
C ARG A 236 55.14 5.67 -37.01
N LEU A 237 55.09 4.72 -36.08
CA LEU A 237 56.08 3.66 -35.95
C LEU A 237 56.13 2.74 -37.18
N ARG A 238 54.98 2.46 -37.80
CA ARG A 238 54.91 1.73 -39.07
C ARG A 238 55.60 2.49 -40.20
N ALA A 239 55.31 3.78 -40.36
CA ALA A 239 55.94 4.63 -41.37
C ALA A 239 57.48 4.72 -41.16
N ASP A 240 57.93 4.89 -39.91
CA ASP A 240 59.37 4.91 -39.59
C ASP A 240 60.05 3.55 -39.86
N SER A 241 59.35 2.44 -39.60
CA SER A 241 59.85 1.10 -39.94
C SER A 241 59.95 0.88 -41.45
N GLU A 242 58.99 1.37 -42.22
CA GLU A 242 59.01 1.32 -43.69
C GLU A 242 60.16 2.15 -44.26
N ARG A 243 60.42 3.36 -43.72
CA ARG A 243 61.59 4.18 -44.07
C ARG A 243 62.89 3.44 -43.82
N LYS A 244 63.07 2.85 -42.64
CA LYS A 244 64.27 2.06 -42.31
C LYS A 244 64.44 0.85 -43.23
N ARG A 245 63.36 0.16 -43.59
CA ARG A 245 63.42 -0.95 -44.56
C ARG A 245 63.80 -0.47 -45.96
N ALA A 246 63.33 0.71 -46.37
CA ALA A 246 63.73 1.31 -47.64
C ALA A 246 65.23 1.65 -47.64
N GLU A 247 65.72 2.30 -46.57
CA GLU A 247 67.15 2.62 -46.39
C GLU A 247 68.03 1.36 -46.41
N VAL A 248 67.63 0.28 -45.72
CA VAL A 248 68.37 -1.00 -45.76
C VAL A 248 68.39 -1.59 -47.17
N ARG A 249 67.29 -1.51 -47.93
CA ARG A 249 67.27 -2.00 -49.33
C ARG A 249 68.24 -1.20 -50.20
N GLU A 250 68.23 0.12 -50.10
CA GLU A 250 69.19 0.98 -50.82
C GLU A 250 70.64 0.62 -50.46
N LEU A 251 70.95 0.43 -49.17
CA LEU A 251 72.28 0.02 -48.73
C LEU A 251 72.69 -1.34 -49.30
N VAL A 252 71.78 -2.33 -49.30
CA VAL A 252 72.03 -3.66 -49.90
C VAL A 252 72.32 -3.54 -51.40
N GLU A 253 71.55 -2.73 -52.14
CA GLU A 253 71.80 -2.47 -53.57
C GLU A 253 73.17 -1.82 -53.80
N THR A 254 73.54 -0.81 -52.99
CA THR A 254 74.88 -0.20 -53.11
C THR A 254 76.02 -1.15 -52.77
N LEU A 255 75.82 -2.06 -51.81
CA LEU A 255 76.79 -3.09 -51.47
C LEU A 255 76.96 -4.07 -52.63
N ALA A 256 75.87 -4.54 -53.24
CA ALA A 256 75.92 -5.43 -54.39
C ALA A 256 76.74 -4.82 -55.55
N VAL A 257 76.51 -3.54 -55.88
CA VAL A 257 77.29 -2.83 -56.91
C VAL A 257 78.79 -2.75 -56.57
N ARG A 258 79.12 -2.57 -55.29
CA ARG A 258 80.52 -2.56 -54.82
C ARG A 258 81.14 -3.95 -54.85
N GLU A 259 80.40 -4.99 -54.48
CA GLU A 259 80.84 -6.38 -54.56
C GLU A 259 81.15 -6.76 -56.02
N ASP A 260 80.28 -6.41 -56.97
CA ASP A 260 80.51 -6.60 -58.42
C ASP A 260 81.76 -5.87 -58.92
N LEU A 261 82.03 -4.67 -58.39
CA LEU A 261 83.26 -3.93 -58.71
C LEU A 261 84.50 -4.65 -58.15
N VAL A 262 84.45 -5.08 -56.89
CA VAL A 262 85.55 -5.82 -56.25
C VAL A 262 85.81 -7.14 -56.97
N GLU A 263 84.77 -7.87 -57.38
CA GLU A 263 84.90 -9.11 -58.13
C GLU A 263 85.54 -8.87 -59.50
N ARG A 264 85.14 -7.81 -60.22
CA ARG A 264 85.82 -7.38 -61.47
C ARG A 264 87.30 -7.07 -61.25
N LEU A 265 87.64 -6.31 -60.21
CA LEU A 265 89.04 -5.98 -59.89
C LEU A 265 89.86 -7.21 -59.51
N ARG A 266 89.28 -8.14 -58.73
CA ARG A 266 89.90 -9.45 -58.42
C ARG A 266 90.13 -10.28 -59.68
N GLY A 267 89.16 -10.29 -60.60
CA GLY A 267 89.29 -10.94 -61.90
C GLY A 267 90.43 -10.35 -62.75
N GLN A 268 90.55 -9.01 -62.79
CA GLN A 268 91.66 -8.33 -63.46
C GLN A 268 93.02 -8.68 -62.83
N LEU A 269 93.11 -8.66 -61.50
CA LEU A 269 94.32 -9.02 -60.76
C LEU A 269 94.73 -10.47 -61.05
N SER A 270 93.79 -11.41 -60.96
CA SER A 270 94.03 -12.83 -61.25
C SER A 270 94.50 -13.04 -62.69
N GLY A 271 93.92 -12.31 -63.66
CA GLY A 271 94.36 -12.31 -65.06
C GLY A 271 95.80 -11.80 -65.24
N HIS A 272 96.15 -10.70 -64.57
CA HIS A 272 97.51 -10.17 -64.54
C HIS A 272 98.50 -11.14 -63.88
N GLU A 273 98.14 -11.75 -62.76
CA GLU A 273 98.95 -12.76 -62.07
C GLU A 273 99.17 -14.00 -62.95
N ALA A 274 98.15 -14.46 -63.68
CA ALA A 274 98.30 -15.55 -64.63
C ALA A 274 99.19 -15.16 -65.82
N ALA A 275 99.10 -13.93 -66.31
CA ALA A 275 99.99 -13.41 -67.35
C ALA A 275 101.45 -13.31 -66.86
N GLU A 276 101.68 -12.80 -65.65
CA GLU A 276 102.99 -12.76 -65.01
C GLU A 276 103.57 -14.15 -64.78
N ARG A 277 102.78 -15.11 -64.30
CA ARG A 277 103.20 -16.52 -64.18
C ARG A 277 103.65 -17.10 -65.53
N ARG A 278 102.91 -16.83 -66.61
CA ARG A 278 103.32 -17.23 -67.98
C ARG A 278 104.64 -16.56 -68.39
N LYS A 279 104.81 -15.25 -68.19
CA LYS A 279 106.08 -14.56 -68.46
C LYS A 279 107.25 -15.16 -67.69
N ARG A 280 107.06 -15.45 -66.40
CA ARG A 280 108.07 -16.08 -65.55
C ARG A 280 108.41 -17.49 -66.02
N MET A 281 107.44 -18.28 -66.49
CA MET A 281 107.73 -19.59 -67.10
C MET A 281 108.63 -19.49 -68.34
N TYR A 282 108.51 -18.44 -69.15
CA TYR A 282 109.41 -18.19 -70.28
C TYR A 282 110.80 -17.63 -69.88
N HIS A 283 110.96 -17.12 -68.65
CA HIS A 283 112.23 -16.58 -68.12
C HIS A 283 112.85 -17.39 -66.98
N ALA A 284 112.31 -18.56 -66.64
CA ALA A 284 112.72 -19.38 -65.49
C ALA A 284 114.14 -19.98 -65.59
N SER A 285 114.90 -19.71 -66.65
CA SER A 285 116.23 -20.30 -66.88
C SER A 285 117.41 -19.35 -66.62
N ARG A 286 117.23 -18.15 -66.04
CA ARG A 286 118.34 -17.18 -65.95
C ARG A 286 118.40 -16.30 -64.68
N SER A 287 118.34 -16.88 -63.49
CA SER A 287 118.87 -16.31 -62.23
C SER A 287 118.54 -17.27 -61.07
N SER A 288 119.38 -18.22 -60.64
CA SER A 288 120.77 -18.12 -60.14
C SER A 288 120.93 -17.18 -58.94
N SER A 289 120.83 -17.77 -57.74
CA SER A 289 121.71 -17.59 -56.58
C SER A 289 121.68 -16.27 -55.78
N GLY A 290 121.39 -16.39 -54.48
CA GLY A 290 121.62 -15.40 -53.41
C GLY A 290 120.57 -15.57 -52.32
N VAL A 291 120.74 -16.42 -51.30
CA VAL A 291 121.60 -16.29 -50.10
C VAL A 291 121.27 -15.06 -49.26
N GLY A 292 120.90 -15.28 -47.99
CA GLY A 292 120.72 -14.27 -46.94
C GLY A 292 119.39 -14.47 -46.20
N GLU A 293 119.32 -15.34 -45.19
CA GLU A 293 119.63 -15.08 -43.77
C GLU A 293 118.54 -14.28 -43.03
N ASP A 294 117.99 -14.95 -42.01
CA ASP A 294 117.64 -14.48 -40.67
C ASP A 294 116.74 -13.25 -40.48
N ALA A 295 115.58 -13.46 -39.85
CA ALA A 295 115.19 -12.74 -38.62
C ALA A 295 113.85 -13.25 -38.05
N VAL A 296 113.99 -14.14 -37.07
CA VAL A 296 113.24 -14.23 -35.80
C VAL A 296 112.24 -13.11 -35.53
N SER A 297 110.99 -13.47 -35.16
CA SER A 297 110.29 -12.87 -34.02
C SER A 297 109.01 -13.66 -33.69
N ASP A 298 109.15 -14.53 -32.71
CA ASP A 298 108.07 -14.96 -31.83
C ASP A 298 107.54 -13.75 -31.04
N TYR A 299 106.21 -13.52 -31.00
CA TYR A 299 105.58 -12.95 -29.80
C TYR A 299 104.07 -13.23 -29.72
N ASN A 300 103.74 -14.01 -28.68
CA ASN A 300 102.49 -14.16 -27.94
C ASN A 300 101.44 -13.03 -28.02
N SER A 301 100.15 -13.42 -28.09
CA SER A 301 99.11 -13.08 -27.09
C SER A 301 97.83 -13.89 -27.41
N SER A 302 97.52 -14.97 -26.69
CA SER A 302 96.88 -15.04 -25.36
C SER A 302 95.34 -14.96 -25.38
N VAL A 303 94.73 -16.15 -25.26
CA VAL A 303 93.59 -16.56 -24.42
C VAL A 303 92.45 -15.57 -24.12
N GLY A 304 91.24 -15.96 -24.53
CA GLY A 304 89.95 -15.49 -23.99
C GLY A 304 88.79 -16.09 -24.79
N SER A 305 88.46 -17.37 -24.65
CA SER A 305 87.62 -17.96 -23.59
C SER A 305 86.27 -17.25 -23.43
N GLY A 306 85.22 -17.88 -24.00
CA GLY A 306 83.84 -17.42 -23.92
C GLY A 306 82.84 -18.36 -24.64
N ARG A 307 83.04 -19.68 -24.53
CA ARG A 307 81.99 -20.65 -24.85
C ARG A 307 80.97 -20.63 -23.71
N THR A 308 79.73 -20.22 -23.97
CA THR A 308 78.57 -20.70 -23.22
C THR A 308 77.64 -21.42 -24.19
N SER A 309 77.95 -22.69 -24.41
CA SER A 309 76.97 -23.67 -24.83
C SER A 309 76.09 -23.99 -23.62
N ALA A 310 74.83 -23.58 -23.65
CA ALA A 310 73.77 -24.18 -22.84
C ALA A 310 72.64 -24.57 -23.78
N VAL A 311 72.81 -25.76 -24.35
CA VAL A 311 71.74 -26.59 -24.91
C VAL A 311 70.90 -27.05 -23.71
N THR A 312 69.69 -26.51 -23.56
CA THR A 312 68.61 -27.18 -22.85
C THR A 312 67.49 -27.48 -23.83
N SER A 313 67.60 -28.69 -24.37
CA SER A 313 66.49 -29.50 -24.83
C SER A 313 65.33 -29.43 -23.82
N ALA A 314 64.22 -28.81 -24.21
CA ALA A 314 62.91 -29.08 -23.63
C ALA A 314 61.96 -29.45 -24.77
N ARG A 315 61.59 -30.72 -24.71
CA ARG A 315 60.86 -31.53 -25.67
C ARG A 315 59.36 -31.38 -25.40
N GLY A 316 58.62 -30.85 -26.37
CA GLY A 316 57.17 -31.07 -26.56
C GLY A 316 56.20 -30.14 -25.79
N PRO A 317 54.89 -30.11 -26.17
CA PRO A 317 54.20 -31.21 -26.86
C PRO A 317 53.46 -30.86 -28.18
N ALA A 318 53.32 -31.92 -28.97
CA ALA A 318 52.17 -32.33 -29.77
C ALA A 318 51.41 -31.27 -30.60
N ARG A 319 51.69 -31.29 -31.91
CA ARG A 319 50.69 -31.05 -32.95
C ARG A 319 49.70 -32.21 -32.94
N THR A 320 48.44 -31.94 -32.62
CA THR A 320 47.30 -32.77 -33.07
C THR A 320 46.62 -32.03 -34.21
N ALA A 321 46.84 -32.52 -35.43
CA ALA A 321 45.97 -32.26 -36.55
C ALA A 321 44.65 -33.02 -36.33
N SER A 322 43.55 -32.31 -36.42
CA SER A 322 42.19 -32.85 -36.52
C SER A 322 41.35 -31.78 -37.22
N GLU A 323 41.49 -31.72 -38.55
CA GLU A 323 40.42 -31.22 -39.41
C GLU A 323 39.26 -32.23 -39.35
N GLN A 324 38.10 -31.79 -38.86
CA GLN A 324 36.80 -32.27 -39.34
C GLN A 324 35.67 -31.33 -38.86
N ASP A 325 35.10 -30.62 -39.82
CA ASP A 325 33.68 -30.31 -40.01
C ASP A 325 32.82 -29.70 -38.89
N GLY A 326 32.30 -28.50 -39.17
CA GLY A 326 30.92 -28.11 -38.82
C GLY A 326 30.78 -26.88 -37.92
N PRO A 327 30.01 -25.84 -38.33
CA PRO A 327 29.75 -24.66 -37.51
C PRO A 327 28.70 -24.98 -36.44
N SER A 328 29.10 -25.67 -35.38
CA SER A 328 28.24 -25.84 -34.20
C SER A 328 28.41 -24.61 -33.31
N ALA A 329 27.41 -23.73 -33.33
CA ALA A 329 27.28 -22.60 -32.43
C ALA A 329 27.61 -23.04 -30.98
N ALA A 330 28.74 -22.55 -30.48
CA ALA A 330 29.14 -22.74 -29.10
C ALA A 330 28.11 -22.02 -28.21
N VAL A 331 27.16 -22.80 -27.70
CA VAL A 331 26.29 -22.37 -26.60
C VAL A 331 27.20 -22.08 -25.41
N PRO A 332 27.24 -20.83 -24.90
CA PRO A 332 28.06 -20.51 -23.74
C PRO A 332 27.61 -21.38 -22.56
N LYS A 333 28.55 -22.14 -22.01
CA LYS A 333 28.34 -22.93 -20.80
C LYS A 333 28.06 -21.93 -19.67
N PRO A 334 26.88 -21.94 -19.02
CA PRO A 334 26.62 -21.02 -17.92
C PRO A 334 27.54 -21.40 -16.74
N GLU A 335 28.52 -20.54 -16.45
CA GLU A 335 29.58 -20.74 -15.44
C GLU A 335 29.11 -20.58 -13.98
N ARG A 336 27.81 -20.64 -13.69
CA ARG A 336 27.33 -20.62 -12.31
C ARG A 336 26.32 -21.74 -12.08
N PRO A 337 26.62 -22.70 -11.18
CA PRO A 337 25.63 -23.66 -10.72
C PRO A 337 24.41 -22.88 -10.21
N LEU A 338 23.22 -23.21 -10.70
CA LEU A 338 21.93 -22.67 -10.25
C LEU A 338 21.60 -22.98 -8.77
N GLU A 339 22.52 -23.62 -8.06
CA GLU A 339 22.38 -24.09 -6.69
C GLU A 339 22.49 -22.94 -5.67
N ASP A 340 23.08 -21.81 -6.04
CA ASP A 340 23.30 -20.67 -5.15
C ASP A 340 22.18 -19.61 -5.17
N MET A 341 21.18 -19.73 -6.05
CA MET A 341 20.04 -18.81 -6.00
C MET A 341 19.09 -19.19 -4.86
N GLY A 342 18.74 -18.19 -4.04
CA GLY A 342 17.74 -18.31 -2.99
C GLY A 342 16.41 -18.84 -3.54
N ARG A 343 15.59 -19.45 -2.67
CA ARG A 343 14.27 -19.98 -3.09
C ARG A 343 13.40 -18.88 -3.72
N ASP A 344 13.41 -17.69 -3.14
CA ASP A 344 12.59 -16.57 -3.59
C ASP A 344 13.11 -15.96 -4.91
N GLU A 345 14.42 -15.90 -5.11
CA GLU A 345 15.04 -15.46 -6.37
C GLU A 345 14.77 -16.45 -7.51
N ARG A 346 14.79 -17.76 -7.22
CA ARG A 346 14.39 -18.78 -8.20
C ARG A 346 12.93 -18.64 -8.60
N ASP A 347 12.04 -18.41 -7.65
CA ASP A 347 10.61 -18.23 -7.93
C ASP A 347 10.37 -16.95 -8.75
N ALA A 348 11.09 -15.86 -8.45
CA ALA A 348 11.04 -14.63 -9.24
C ALA A 348 11.59 -14.81 -10.66
N PHE A 349 12.74 -15.48 -10.82
CA PHE A 349 13.34 -15.77 -12.13
C PHE A 349 12.42 -16.67 -12.98
N LEU A 350 11.83 -17.71 -12.37
CA LEU A 350 10.93 -18.62 -13.06
C LEU A 350 9.62 -17.94 -13.46
N SER A 351 9.12 -16.97 -12.67
CA SER A 351 7.91 -16.22 -12.99
C SER A 351 8.01 -15.41 -14.30
N GLN A 352 9.23 -15.05 -14.72
CA GLN A 352 9.50 -14.28 -15.94
C GLN A 352 9.35 -15.12 -17.22
N PHE A 353 9.33 -16.45 -17.11
CA PHE A 353 9.14 -17.36 -18.23
C PHE A 353 7.75 -18.00 -18.16
N PRO A 354 6.74 -17.50 -18.89
CA PRO A 354 5.38 -18.05 -18.82
C PRO A 354 5.28 -19.55 -19.17
N MET A 355 6.28 -20.09 -19.87
CA MET A 355 6.42 -21.51 -20.21
C MET A 355 7.01 -22.38 -19.08
N SER A 356 7.77 -21.81 -18.14
CA SER A 356 8.44 -22.55 -17.06
C SER A 356 7.43 -23.03 -16.01
N SER A 357 6.42 -22.20 -15.71
CA SER A 357 5.36 -22.50 -14.74
C SER A 357 4.58 -23.78 -15.11
N ARG A 358 4.41 -24.03 -16.42
CA ARG A 358 3.72 -25.21 -16.93
C ARG A 358 4.55 -26.47 -16.74
N THR A 359 5.84 -26.43 -17.06
CA THR A 359 6.76 -27.56 -16.85
C THR A 359 7.01 -27.83 -15.37
N GLU A 360 7.12 -26.79 -14.55
CA GLU A 360 7.34 -26.94 -13.10
C GLU A 360 6.10 -27.51 -12.40
N ARG A 361 4.90 -27.03 -12.73
CA ARG A 361 3.64 -27.59 -12.22
C ARG A 361 3.50 -29.08 -12.60
N HIS A 362 3.94 -29.46 -13.80
CA HIS A 362 3.91 -30.86 -14.23
C HIS A 362 4.92 -31.75 -13.47
N LEU A 363 6.10 -31.22 -13.14
CA LEU A 363 7.10 -31.91 -12.32
C LEU A 363 6.68 -32.02 -10.85
N ARG A 364 6.11 -30.96 -10.27
CA ARG A 364 5.54 -31.00 -8.91
C ARG A 364 4.40 -32.02 -8.81
N ASN A 365 3.47 -32.04 -9.76
CA ASN A 365 2.41 -33.05 -9.80
C ASN A 365 2.97 -34.48 -9.87
N ARG A 366 4.03 -34.73 -10.66
CA ARG A 366 4.69 -36.04 -10.71
C ARG A 366 5.38 -36.45 -9.40
N LEU A 367 6.00 -35.50 -8.72
CA LEU A 367 6.64 -35.74 -7.42
C LEU A 367 5.59 -36.00 -6.34
N ASP A 368 4.50 -35.24 -6.34
CA ASP A 368 3.38 -35.43 -5.41
C ASP A 368 2.65 -36.75 -5.69
N ASP A 369 2.47 -37.15 -6.95
CA ASP A 369 1.93 -38.47 -7.31
C ASP A 369 2.83 -39.61 -6.84
N ARG A 370 4.16 -39.45 -6.90
CA ARG A 370 5.11 -40.42 -6.34
C ARG A 370 5.01 -40.49 -4.82
N ARG A 371 4.86 -39.36 -4.13
CA ARG A 371 4.69 -39.31 -2.66
C ARG A 371 3.35 -39.89 -2.22
N ARG A 372 2.29 -39.72 -3.01
CA ARG A 372 0.94 -40.27 -2.76
C ARG A 372 0.82 -41.76 -3.06
N ARG A 373 1.77 -42.35 -3.78
CA ARG A 373 1.85 -43.81 -4.02
C ARG A 373 3.11 -44.43 -3.38
N PRO A 374 3.23 -44.43 -2.04
CA PRO A 374 4.31 -45.17 -1.38
C PRO A 374 3.91 -46.65 -1.35
N GLY A 375 4.22 -47.42 -2.39
CA GLY A 375 3.95 -48.87 -2.30
C GLY A 375 3.92 -49.71 -3.57
N VAL A 376 4.31 -49.22 -4.74
CA VAL A 376 4.44 -50.09 -5.92
C VAL A 376 5.82 -49.90 -6.54
N GLY A 377 6.74 -50.80 -6.20
CA GLY A 377 7.96 -51.02 -6.97
C GLY A 377 9.27 -50.91 -6.21
N THR A 378 9.49 -51.82 -5.27
CA THR A 378 10.71 -52.65 -5.20
C THR A 378 10.30 -54.05 -4.82
#